data_AF-A0A2C6MB36-F1
#
_entry.id   AF-A0A2C6MB36-F1
#
_cell.length_a   1.000
_cell.length_b   1.000
_cell.length_c   1.000
_cell.angle_alpha   90.00
_cell.angle_beta   90.00
_cell.angle_gamma   90.00
#
_symmetry.space_group_name_H-M   'P 1'
#
loop_
_entity.id
_entity.type
_entity.pdbx_description
1 polymer ?
#
loop_
_entity_poly.entity_id
_entity_poly.type
_entity_poly.pdbx_seq_one_letter_code
_entity_poly.pdbx_strand_id
1 'polypeptide(L)' 'MQEIKRMRVSVKGLVQGVGFRPFVYNMARSLGLTGWVNNTAEGVIVEVEGKRGWGPALSLPLYQLYQLRSPFYHH' A
#
# COMPACT_ATOMS: atom_id res chain seq x y z
N MET A 1 -11.85 -2.41 24.77
CA MET A 1 -11.66 -1.41 23.68
C MET A 1 -10.91 -2.08 22.54
N GLN A 2 -11.31 -1.88 21.28
CA GLN A 2 -10.58 -2.41 20.13
C GLN A 2 -9.41 -1.48 19.82
N GLU A 3 -8.18 -2.01 19.83
CA GLU A 3 -6.96 -1.26 19.53
C GLU A 3 -6.93 -0.86 18.05
N ILE A 4 -6.85 0.44 17.78
CA ILE A 4 -6.64 0.97 16.43
C ILE A 4 -5.13 1.07 16.19
N LYS A 5 -4.65 0.36 15.19
CA LYS A 5 -3.27 0.46 14.72
C LYS A 5 -3.24 1.39 13.50
N ARG A 6 -2.12 2.08 13.31
CA ARG A 6 -1.79 2.80 12.08
C ARG A 6 -0.48 2.27 11.51
N MET A 7 -0.39 2.22 10.18
CA MET A 7 0.82 1.82 9.46
C MET A 7 1.02 2.75 8.28
N ARG A 8 2.28 3.14 8.07
CA ARG A 8 2.72 3.88 6.90
C ARG A 8 3.68 3.01 6.11
N VAL A 9 3.41 2.87 4.82
CA VAL A 9 4.26 2.16 3.85
C VAL A 9 4.76 3.18 2.85
N SER A 10 6.06 3.16 2.59
CA SER A 10 6.69 3.95 1.53
C SER A 10 7.30 2.99 0.53
N VAL A 11 6.85 3.07 -0.72
CA VAL A 11 7.40 2.35 -1.86
C VAL A 11 8.18 3.37 -2.67
N LYS A 12 9.50 3.16 -2.80
CA LYS A 12 10.36 4.01 -3.62
C LYS A 12 10.54 3.40 -5.00
N GLY A 13 10.63 4.24 -6.04
CA GLY A 13 10.92 3.81 -7.42
C GLY A 13 9.90 4.30 -8.45
N LEU A 14 10.08 3.88 -9.70
CA LEU A 14 9.21 4.21 -10.84
C LEU A 14 7.89 3.43 -10.78
N VAL A 15 6.97 3.87 -9.93
CA VAL A 15 5.64 3.27 -9.71
C VAL A 15 4.48 4.18 -10.15
N GLN A 16 4.76 5.08 -11.09
CA GLN A 16 3.75 5.96 -11.69
C GLN A 16 3.05 5.28 -12.87
N GLY A 17 1.73 5.46 -13.00
CA GLY A 17 0.95 4.91 -14.12
C GLY A 17 0.60 3.41 -14.04
N VAL A 18 1.00 2.71 -12.97
CA VAL A 18 0.87 1.24 -12.86
C VAL A 18 -0.39 0.73 -12.15
N GLY A 19 -1.33 1.62 -11.83
CA GLY A 19 -2.56 1.26 -11.12
C GLY A 19 -2.38 1.05 -9.60
N PHE A 20 -1.36 1.65 -8.98
CA PHE A 20 -1.07 1.50 -7.55
C PHE A 20 -2.22 2.01 -6.66
N ARG A 21 -2.74 3.21 -6.95
CA ARG A 21 -3.86 3.83 -6.20
C ARG A 21 -5.13 2.95 -6.15
N PRO A 22 -5.70 2.48 -7.28
CA PRO A 22 -6.91 1.65 -7.24
C PRO A 22 -6.68 0.30 -6.54
N PHE A 23 -5.49 -0.29 -6.65
CA PHE A 23 -5.16 -1.53 -5.92
C PHE A 23 -5.18 -1.33 -4.40
N VAL A 24 -4.44 -0.31 -3.92
CA VAL A 24 -4.37 0.01 -2.48
C VAL A 24 -5.76 0.34 -1.94
N TYR A 25 -6.55 1.11 -2.69
CA TYR A 25 -7.91 1.48 -2.30
C TYR A 25 -8.82 0.26 -2.12
N ASN A 26 -8.83 -0.65 -3.10
CA ASN A 26 -9.67 -1.85 -3.04
C ASN A 26 -9.27 -2.77 -1.89
N MET A 27 -7.97 -2.92 -1.63
CA MET A 27 -7.46 -3.73 -0.53
C MET A 27 -7.75 -3.11 0.84
N ALA A 28 -7.53 -1.80 1.01
CA ALA A 28 -7.88 -1.11 2.24
C ALA A 28 -9.39 -1.24 2.54
N ARG A 29 -10.22 -1.09 1.50
CA ARG A 29 -11.67 -1.26 1.60
C ARG A 29 -12.07 -2.68 2.01
N SER A 30 -11.47 -3.73 1.42
CA SER A 30 -11.81 -5.12 1.77
C SER A 30 -11.39 -5.50 3.20
N LEU A 31 -10.34 -4.86 3.73
CA LEU A 31 -9.85 -5.03 5.09
C LEU A 31 -10.55 -4.11 6.13
N GLY A 32 -11.48 -3.26 5.69
CA GLY A 32 -12.16 -2.29 6.57
C GLY A 32 -11.22 -1.23 7.14
N LEU A 33 -10.18 -0.86 6.38
CA LEU A 33 -9.18 0.14 6.77
C LEU A 33 -9.52 1.51 6.20
N THR A 34 -9.19 2.55 6.95
CA THR A 34 -9.26 3.96 6.52
C THR A 34 -7.86 4.51 6.31
N GLY A 35 -7.72 5.56 5.50
CA GLY A 35 -6.41 6.15 5.23
C GLY A 35 -6.29 6.80 3.86
N TRP A 36 -5.08 6.94 3.36
CA TRP A 36 -4.78 7.63 2.11
C TRP A 36 -3.61 7.00 1.36
N VAL A 37 -3.58 7.27 0.05
CA VAL A 37 -2.48 6.89 -0.85
C VAL A 37 -2.08 8.10 -1.67
N ASN A 38 -0.78 8.38 -1.72
CA ASN A 38 -0.21 9.49 -2.47
C ASN A 38 0.92 8.99 -3.37
N ASN A 39 0.81 9.28 -4.66
CA ASN A 39 1.91 9.07 -5.61
C ASN A 39 2.78 10.33 -5.60
N THR A 40 4.07 10.17 -5.36
CA THR A 40 5.08 11.23 -5.42
C THR A 40 6.00 10.99 -6.61
N ALA A 41 6.91 11.93 -6.89
CA ALA A 41 7.98 11.72 -7.86
C ALA A 41 8.96 10.60 -7.42
N GLU A 42 9.07 10.36 -6.12
CA GLU A 42 9.96 9.35 -5.54
C GLU A 42 9.31 7.95 -5.42
N GLY A 43 7.99 7.86 -5.55
CA GLY A 43 7.26 6.59 -5.52
C GLY A 43 5.82 6.72 -4.98
N VAL A 44 5.41 5.84 -4.06
CA VAL A 44 4.08 5.87 -3.43
C VAL A 44 4.19 5.83 -1.91
N ILE A 45 3.42 6.68 -1.24
CA ILE A 45 3.21 6.65 0.20
C ILE A 45 1.78 6.18 0.47
N VAL A 46 1.63 5.15 1.30
CA VAL A 46 0.34 4.63 1.77
C VAL A 46 0.29 4.77 3.28
N GLU A 47 -0.78 5.35 3.81
CA GLU A 47 -1.07 5.37 5.24
C GLU A 47 -2.44 4.75 5.46
N VAL A 48 -2.52 3.77 6.36
CA VAL A 48 -3.78 3.09 6.69
C VAL A 48 -3.91 2.88 8.20
N GLU A 49 -5.13 2.89 8.68
CA GLU A 49 -5.49 2.63 10.06
C GLU A 49 -6.72 1.72 10.18
N GLY A 50 -6.78 0.95 11.25
CA GLY A 50 -7.88 0.04 11.52
C GLY A 50 -7.62 -0.85 12.73
N LYS A 51 -8.59 -1.72 13.03
CA LYS A 51 -8.53 -2.66 14.18
C LYS A 51 -7.31 -3.58 14.09
N ARG A 52 -6.56 -3.79 15.19
CA ARG A 52 -5.35 -4.64 15.18
C ARG A 52 -5.55 -6.00 14.45
N GLY A 53 -4.57 -6.38 13.62
CA GLY A 53 -4.51 -7.70 12.96
C GLY A 53 -4.28 -7.68 11.44
N TRP A 54 -4.55 -6.56 10.76
CA TRP A 54 -4.48 -6.45 9.29
C TRP A 54 -3.07 -6.24 8.70
N GLY A 55 -2.06 -5.92 9.52
CA GLY A 55 -0.72 -5.52 9.05
C GLY A 55 -0.11 -6.46 7.98
N PRO A 56 -0.02 -7.78 8.23
CA PRO A 56 0.50 -8.74 7.25
C PRO A 56 -0.35 -8.86 5.98
N ALA A 57 -1.67 -8.66 6.09
CA ALA A 57 -2.58 -8.74 4.95
C ALA A 57 -2.45 -7.55 3.99
N LEU A 58 -1.85 -6.44 4.45
CA LEU A 58 -1.57 -5.26 3.62
C LEU A 58 -0.14 -5.28 3.06
N SER A 59 0.86 -5.70 3.83
CA SER A 59 2.27 -5.59 3.43
C SER A 59 2.65 -6.52 2.26
N LEU A 60 2.20 -7.78 2.29
CA LEU A 60 2.58 -8.77 1.28
C LEU A 60 2.02 -8.44 -0.12
N PRO A 61 0.75 -8.05 -0.29
CA PRO A 61 0.23 -7.70 -1.61
C PRO A 61 0.84 -6.40 -2.16
N LEU A 62 1.21 -5.43 -1.31
CA LEU A 62 1.94 -4.23 -1.78
C LEU A 62 3.32 -4.57 -2.31
N TYR A 63 4.03 -5.47 -1.63
CA TYR A 63 5.31 -5.97 -2.08
C TYR A 63 5.16 -6.70 -3.43
N GLN A 64 4.19 -7.60 -3.57
CA GLN A 64 3.91 -8.30 -4.83
C GLN A 64 3.52 -7.34 -5.96
N LEU A 65 2.68 -6.35 -5.69
CA LEU A 65 2.31 -5.34 -6.68
C LEU A 65 3.55 -4.59 -7.17
N TYR A 66 4.44 -4.22 -6.25
CA TYR A 66 5.70 -3.57 -6.58
C TYR A 66 6.59 -4.45 -7.49
N GLN A 67 6.74 -5.74 -7.18
CA GLN A 67 7.47 -6.70 -8.03
C GLN A 67 6.88 -6.84 -9.44
N LEU A 68 5.55 -6.97 -9.54
CA LEU A 68 4.86 -7.31 -10.79
C LEU A 68 4.71 -6.11 -11.73
N ARG A 69 4.69 -4.90 -11.19
CA ARG A 69 4.29 -3.70 -11.93
C ARG A 69 5.39 -2.64 -12.02
N SER A 70 6.52 -2.81 -11.33
CA SER A 70 7.72 -2.02 -11.58
C SER A 70 8.57 -2.71 -12.65
N PRO A 71 8.62 -2.23 -13.91
CA PRO A 71 9.49 -2.80 -14.95
C PRO A 71 10.98 -2.68 -14.62
N PHE A 72 11.33 -1.96 -13.54
CA PHE A 72 12.70 -1.72 -13.09
C PHE A 72 13.11 -2.56 -11.87
N TYR A 73 12.31 -3.57 -11.47
CA TYR A 73 12.69 -4.45 -10.35
C TYR A 73 13.77 -5.49 -10.69
N HIS A 74 14.25 -5.50 -11.94
CA HIS A 74 15.41 -6.30 -12.33
C HIS A 74 16.64 -5.40 -12.36
N HIS A 75 17.27 -5.13 -11.21
CA HIS A 75 18.71 -4.82 -11.09
C HIS A 75 19.17 -4.96 -9.64
#